data_AF-A0A954V1Q3-F1
#
_entry.id   AF-A0A954V1Q3-F1
#
_cell.length_a   1.000
_cell.length_b   1.000
_cell.length_c   1.000
_cell.angle_alpha   90.00
_cell.angle_beta   90.00
_cell.angle_gamma   90.00
#
_symmetry.space_group_name_H-M   'P 1'
#
loop_
_entity.id
_entity.type
_entity.pdbx_description
1 polymer ?
#
loop_
_entity_poly.entity_id
_entity_poly.type
_entity_poly.pdbx_seq_one_letter_code
_entity_poly.pdbx_strand_id
1 'polypeptide(L)'
;MLTPAEHLLIFARLPEPGKTKTRLIDAFGSQRATELYRALAQHTLDMACRFASQRGCRLTTYFSGGSSSAMAAEFGGENDYREQQG
;
A
#
# COMPACT_ATOMS: atom_id res chain seq x y z
N MET A 1 -10.05 25.50 -20.02
CA MET A 1 -9.58 25.36 -18.63
C MET A 1 -9.06 23.94 -18.49
N LEU A 2 -7.78 23.74 -18.19
CA LEU A 2 -7.27 22.40 -17.87
C LEU A 2 -7.82 22.04 -16.49
N THR A 3 -8.68 21.03 -16.41
CA THR A 3 -9.03 20.41 -15.14
C THR A 3 -7.74 19.88 -14.50
N PRO A 4 -7.46 20.19 -13.21
CA PRO A 4 -6.34 19.59 -12.53
C PRO A 4 -6.44 18.07 -12.63
N ALA A 5 -5.34 17.41 -12.99
CA ALA A 5 -5.33 15.95 -13.04
C ALA A 5 -5.60 15.41 -11.63
N GLU A 6 -6.67 14.61 -11.48
CA GLU A 6 -7.00 13.96 -10.22
C GLU A 6 -5.83 13.06 -9.77
N HIS A 7 -5.59 12.97 -8.46
CA HIS A 7 -4.52 12.16 -7.89
C HIS A 7 -5.02 11.39 -6.66
N LEU A 8 -5.05 10.07 -6.77
CA LEU A 8 -5.33 9.16 -5.66
C LEU A 8 -4.04 8.87 -4.88
N LEU A 9 -4.09 9.12 -3.57
CA LEU A 9 -3.00 8.82 -2.65
C LEU A 9 -3.39 7.66 -1.73
N ILE A 10 -2.52 6.65 -1.65
CA ILE A 10 -2.67 5.54 -0.69
C ILE A 10 -1.56 5.63 0.34
N PHE A 11 -1.93 5.51 1.62
CA PHE A 11 -0.98 5.44 2.71
C PHE A 11 -0.95 4.03 3.28
N ALA A 12 0.23 3.42 3.24
CA ALA A 12 0.44 2.06 3.70
C ALA A 12 1.72 1.93 4.55
N ARG A 13 1.95 0.74 5.08
CA ARG A 13 3.21 0.32 5.72
C ARG A 13 3.69 -0.96 5.07
N LEU A 14 5.01 -1.17 4.98
CA LEU A 14 5.57 -2.44 4.53
C LEU A 14 5.13 -3.56 5.52
N PRO A 15 4.57 -4.69 5.03
CA PRO A 15 4.23 -5.83 5.88
C PRO A 15 5.46 -6.36 6.60
N GLU A 16 5.44 -6.29 7.93
CA GLU A 16 6.45 -6.88 8.78
C GLU A 16 5.79 -7.47 10.04
N PRO A 17 6.08 -8.75 10.39
CA PRO A 17 5.61 -9.39 11.61
C PRO A 17 5.92 -8.54 12.84
N GLY A 18 4.93 -8.34 13.71
CA GLY A 18 5.11 -7.56 14.93
C GLY A 18 5.04 -6.03 14.74
N LYS A 19 5.13 -5.51 13.51
CA LYS A 19 5.06 -4.06 13.24
C LYS A 19 3.79 -3.62 12.50
N THR A 20 3.04 -4.57 11.96
CA THR A 20 1.78 -4.33 11.24
C THR A 20 0.59 -4.90 11.99
N LYS A 21 -0.51 -4.14 12.01
CA LYS A 21 -1.79 -4.49 12.67
C LYS A 21 -1.58 -5.08 14.08
N THR A 22 -0.82 -4.38 14.92
CA THR A 22 -0.39 -4.88 16.24
C THR A 22 -1.55 -5.27 17.17
N ARG A 23 -2.70 -4.60 17.06
CA ARG A 23 -3.93 -4.97 17.80
C ARG A 23 -4.53 -6.33 17.39
N LEU A 24 -4.17 -6.86 16.23
CA LEU A 24 -4.60 -8.18 15.75
C LEU A 24 -3.63 -9.29 16.17
N ILE A 25 -2.46 -8.96 16.71
CA ILE A 25 -1.46 -9.94 17.13
C ILE A 25 -2.00 -10.77 18.30
N ASP A 26 -2.71 -10.16 19.24
CA ASP A 26 -3.25 -10.88 20.41
C ASP A 26 -4.25 -11.98 20.00
N ALA A 27 -5.00 -11.76 18.91
CA ALA A 27 -5.99 -12.71 18.41
C ALA A 27 -5.42 -13.73 17.40
N PHE A 28 -4.46 -13.31 16.57
CA PHE A 28 -4.01 -14.11 15.41
C PHE A 28 -2.54 -14.52 15.47
N GLY A 29 -1.74 -13.95 16.37
CA GLY A 29 -0.29 -14.02 16.32
C GLY A 29 0.30 -13.08 15.26
N SER A 30 1.58 -12.73 15.42
CA SER A 30 2.27 -11.74 14.58
C SER A 30 2.29 -12.11 13.10
N GLN A 31 2.55 -13.38 12.80
CA GLN A 31 2.64 -13.89 11.43
C GLN A 31 1.30 -13.77 10.69
N ARG A 32 0.22 -14.32 11.27
CA ARG A 32 -1.11 -14.31 10.64
C ARG A 32 -1.70 -12.90 10.57
N ALA A 33 -1.41 -12.04 11.54
CA ALA A 33 -1.80 -10.64 11.49
C ALA A 33 -1.15 -9.90 10.29
N THR A 34 0.13 -10.17 10.03
CA THR A 34 0.86 -9.60 8.88
C THR A 34 0.38 -10.19 7.55
N GLU A 35 0.09 -11.50 7.48
CA GLU A 35 -0.48 -12.13 6.29
C GLU A 35 -1.86 -11.56 5.93
N LEU A 36 -2.73 -11.38 6.94
CA LEU A 36 -4.03 -10.73 6.75
C LEU A 36 -3.85 -9.29 6.26
N TYR A 37 -2.91 -8.55 6.86
CA TYR A 37 -2.60 -7.19 6.41
C TYR A 37 -2.12 -7.16 4.96
N ARG A 38 -1.20 -8.06 4.58
CA ARG A 38 -0.69 -8.20 3.21
C ARG A 38 -1.83 -8.44 2.22
N ALA A 39 -2.76 -9.36 2.52
CA ALA A 39 -3.89 -9.66 1.65
C ALA A 39 -4.82 -8.43 1.44
N LEU A 40 -5.12 -7.70 2.52
CA LEU A 40 -5.95 -6.49 2.45
C LEU A 40 -5.25 -5.35 1.69
N ALA A 41 -3.95 -5.19 1.91
CA ALA A 41 -3.15 -4.18 1.23
C ALA A 41 -3.06 -4.48 -0.28
N GLN A 42 -2.74 -5.71 -0.66
CA GLN A 42 -2.71 -6.13 -2.06
C GLN A 42 -4.06 -5.89 -2.74
N HIS A 43 -5.15 -6.34 -2.13
CA HIS A 43 -6.48 -6.15 -2.68
C HIS A 43 -6.82 -4.67 -2.90
N THR A 44 -6.45 -3.81 -1.94
CA THR A 44 -6.66 -2.36 -2.04
C THR A 44 -5.84 -1.74 -3.17
N LEU A 45 -4.57 -2.13 -3.31
CA LEU A 45 -3.69 -1.64 -4.36
C LEU A 45 -4.18 -2.07 -5.75
N ASP A 46 -4.61 -3.32 -5.91
CA ASP A 46 -5.16 -3.83 -7.17
C ASP A 46 -6.41 -3.04 -7.58
N MET A 47 -7.32 -2.76 -6.63
CA MET A 47 -8.50 -1.95 -6.88
C MET A 47 -8.13 -0.51 -7.28
N ALA A 48 -7.14 0.08 -6.60
CA ALA A 48 -6.69 1.44 -6.86
C ALA A 48 -6.02 1.57 -8.23
N CYS A 49 -5.18 0.61 -8.63
CA CYS A 49 -4.59 0.55 -9.96
C CYS A 49 -5.67 0.52 -11.03
N ARG A 50 -6.65 -0.38 -10.91
CA ARG A 50 -7.77 -0.48 -11.85
C ARG A 50 -8.57 0.81 -11.92
N PHE A 51 -8.88 1.41 -10.77
CA PHE A 51 -9.60 2.68 -10.70
C PHE A 51 -8.82 3.80 -11.40
N ALA A 52 -7.52 3.94 -11.11
CA ALA A 52 -6.67 4.98 -11.67
C ALA A 52 -6.55 4.86 -13.19
N SER A 53 -6.37 3.63 -13.70
CA SER A 53 -6.36 3.36 -15.14
C SER A 53 -7.70 3.70 -15.81
N GLN A 54 -8.84 3.38 -15.19
CA GLN A 54 -10.17 3.68 -15.74
C GLN A 54 -10.52 5.17 -15.71
N ARG A 55 -10.13 5.88 -14.65
CA ARG A 55 -10.36 7.33 -14.50
C ARG A 55 -9.35 8.19 -15.25
N GLY A 56 -8.19 7.62 -15.62
CA GLY A 56 -7.06 8.38 -16.14
C GLY A 56 -6.44 9.30 -15.09
N CYS A 57 -6.51 8.93 -13.80
CA CYS A 57 -5.97 9.72 -12.70
C CYS A 57 -4.62 9.17 -12.24
N ARG A 58 -3.82 10.01 -11.58
CA ARG A 58 -2.52 9.60 -11.02
C ARG A 58 -2.74 8.77 -9.75
N LEU A 59 -1.88 7.79 -9.52
CA LEU A 59 -1.85 6.99 -8.29
C LEU A 59 -0.44 7.03 -7.70
N THR A 60 -0.32 7.34 -6.41
CA THR A 60 0.93 7.22 -5.65
C THR A 60 0.65 6.55 -4.31
N THR A 61 1.45 5.54 -4.00
CA THR A 61 1.40 4.84 -2.71
C THR A 61 2.54 5.33 -1.83
N TYR A 62 2.20 6.11 -0.81
CA TYR A 62 3.11 6.53 0.23
C TYR A 62 3.21 5.47 1.32
N PHE A 63 4.41 5.00 1.64
CA PHE A 63 4.61 3.93 2.61
C PHE A 63 5.59 4.29 3.72
N SER A 64 5.54 3.54 4.82
CA SER A 64 6.50 3.62 5.93
C SER A 64 7.12 2.25 6.23
N GLY A 65 8.32 2.25 6.83
CA GLY A 65 8.95 1.04 7.38
C GLY A 65 9.73 0.18 6.39
N GLY A 66 10.32 0.75 5.34
CA GLY A 66 11.11 0.02 4.35
C GLY A 66 11.61 0.91 3.23
N SER A 67 11.86 0.33 2.05
CA SER A 67 12.24 1.04 0.82
C SER A 67 11.22 0.81 -0.30
N SER A 68 11.27 1.64 -1.36
CA SER A 68 10.37 1.47 -2.51
C SER A 68 10.61 0.13 -3.23
N SER A 69 11.85 -0.37 -3.22
CA SER A 69 12.18 -1.69 -3.77
C SER A 69 11.54 -2.83 -2.98
N ALA A 70 11.49 -2.74 -1.64
CA ALA A 70 10.82 -3.74 -0.81
C ALA A 70 9.31 -3.75 -1.05
N MET A 71 8.70 -2.56 -1.19
CA MET A 71 7.27 -2.45 -1.54
C MET A 71 6.97 -3.04 -2.92
N ALA A 72 7.81 -2.76 -3.92
CA ALA A 72 7.65 -3.31 -5.25
C ALA A 72 7.84 -4.84 -5.29
N ALA A 73 8.76 -5.37 -4.50
CA ALA A 73 8.93 -6.82 -4.34
C ALA A 73 7.72 -7.48 -3.65
N GLU A 74 7.09 -6.77 -2.70
CA GLU A 74 5.97 -7.26 -1.92
C GLU A 74 4.63 -7.21 -2.66
N PHE A 75 4.38 -6.12 -3.41
CA PHE A 75 3.06 -5.81 -3.98
C PHE A 75 3.07 -5.61 -5.50
N GLY A 76 4.22 -5.78 -6.16
CA GLY A 76 4.39 -5.59 -7.60
C GLY A 76 4.77 -4.16 -7.98
N GLY A 77 5.45 -4.01 -9.14
CA GLY A 77 6.06 -2.75 -9.59
C GLY A 77 5.16 -1.80 -10.40
N GLU A 78 3.87 -2.09 -10.54
CA GLU A 78 2.94 -1.25 -11.32
C GLU A 78 2.55 0.05 -10.58
N ASN A 79 2.79 0.13 -9.27
CA ASN A 79 2.50 1.30 -8.43
C ASN A 79 3.73 2.21 -8.25
N ASP A 80 3.51 3.53 -8.24
CA ASP A 80 4.52 4.52 -7.80
C ASP A 80 4.61 4.50 -6.25
N TYR A 81 5.65 3.87 -5.72
CA TYR A 81 5.90 3.81 -4.27
C TYR A 81 6.86 4.91 -3.80
N ARG A 82 6.44 5.68 -2.79
CA ARG A 82 7.26 6.73 -2.17
C ARG A 82 7.31 6.59 -0.66
N GLU A 83 8.48 6.83 -0.09
CA GLU A 83 8.63 6.87 1.36
C GLU A 83 7.88 8.08 1.93
N GLN A 84 7.17 7.85 3.04
CA GLN A 84 6.57 8.92 3.84
C GLN A 84 7.69 9.70 4.54
N GLN A 85 7.73 11.01 4.32
CA GLN A 85 8.57 11.91 5.10
C GLN A 85 7.72 12.53 6.22
N GLY A 86 8.24 12.46 7.44
CA GLY A 86 7.61 13.02 8.64
C GLY A 86 8.03 14.46 8.90
#